data_AF-A0A9E3WLE2-F1
#
_entry.id   AF-A0A9E3WLE2-F1
#
_cell.length_a   1.000
_cell.length_b   1.000
_cell.length_c   1.000
_cell.angle_alpha   90.00
_cell.angle_beta   90.00
_cell.angle_gamma   90.00
#
_symmetry.space_group_name_H-M   'P 1'
#
loop_
_entity.id
_entity.type
_entity.pdbx_description
1 polymer ?
#
loop_
_entity_poly.entity_id
_entity_poly.type
_entity_poly.pdbx_seq_one_letter_code
_entity_poly.pdbx_strand_id
1 'polypeptide(L)'
;MKEREKTIATGLTALMIILWLGFLVHRSPRFAGSLWGGVLGVTGSLLMLVPLIYMAVKRIKRIKKATTKYVSMRTLLAWHVYAGILGPILVLLHSGHKFDSVLGIALTAMTLIVVVSGFVGRYLMNQFSQEIREKKAILTNLNAVYQQAAAALSQDSGRAALLQPYTGFVGRLVASLFVRDPVTEASREGVTVISPVKLLRISEAIADVEYAIKTHEHFKRWFGKWLKFHIVISFVLYGLMALHIGFAIYFGLRWFE
;
A
#
# COMPACT_ATOMS: atom_id res chain seq x y z
N MET A 1 4.58 -4.25 16.20
CA MET A 1 5.75 -4.38 15.30
C MET A 1 5.58 -3.69 13.94
N LYS A 2 4.44 -3.83 13.23
CA LYS A 2 4.25 -3.22 11.88
C LYS A 2 4.30 -1.69 11.87
N GLU A 3 3.81 -1.04 12.92
CA GLU A 3 3.85 0.43 13.02
C GLU A 3 5.28 0.97 13.13
N ARG A 4 6.12 0.34 13.95
CA ARG A 4 7.55 0.70 14.06
C ARG A 4 8.29 0.56 12.73
N GLU A 5 8.02 -0.52 11.97
CA GLU A 5 8.59 -0.70 10.62
C GLU A 5 8.22 0.45 9.67
N LYS A 6 6.96 0.90 9.69
CA LYS A 6 6.51 2.05 8.88
C LYS A 6 7.20 3.33 9.31
N THR A 7 7.24 3.64 10.61
CA THR A 7 7.88 4.86 11.12
C THR A 7 9.36 4.92 10.78
N ILE A 8 10.09 3.80 10.96
CA ILE A 8 11.51 3.72 10.62
C ILE A 8 11.73 3.91 9.11
N ALA A 9 10.95 3.23 8.26
CA ALA A 9 11.08 3.36 6.82
C ALA A 9 10.75 4.78 6.33
N THR A 10 9.73 5.43 6.90
CA THR A 10 9.42 6.83 6.61
C THR A 10 10.58 7.74 7.02
N GLY A 11 11.11 7.56 8.23
CA GLY A 11 12.25 8.34 8.72
C GLY A 11 13.50 8.16 7.85
N LEU A 12 13.83 6.93 7.46
CA LEU A 12 14.95 6.65 6.57
C LEU A 12 14.75 7.24 5.16
N THR A 13 13.53 7.16 4.62
CA THR A 13 13.23 7.74 3.31
C THR A 13 13.32 9.27 3.37
N ALA A 14 12.79 9.90 4.42
CA ALA A 14 12.91 11.33 4.64
C ALA A 14 14.37 11.76 4.80
N LEU A 15 15.15 11.02 5.60
CA LEU A 15 16.59 11.22 5.75
C LEU A 15 17.32 11.15 4.40
N MET A 16 17.01 10.15 3.57
CA MET A 16 17.59 10.02 2.23
C MET A 16 17.31 11.26 1.36
N ILE A 17 16.08 11.77 1.36
CA ILE A 17 15.71 12.98 0.62
C ILE A 17 16.44 14.21 1.15
N ILE A 18 16.54 14.35 2.48
CA ILE A 18 17.28 15.45 3.12
C ILE A 18 18.77 15.39 2.75
N LEU A 19 19.37 14.19 2.81
CA LEU A 19 20.77 13.99 2.42
C LEU A 19 20.98 14.37 0.96
N TRP A 20 20.11 13.93 0.06
CA TRP A 20 20.17 14.30 -1.36
C TRP A 20 20.06 15.82 -1.57
N LEU A 21 19.15 16.50 -0.86
CA LEU A 21 19.02 17.97 -0.91
C LEU A 21 20.26 18.68 -0.35
N GLY A 22 21.07 18.01 0.47
CA GLY A 22 22.36 18.50 0.97
C GLY A 22 23.34 18.90 -0.15
N PHE A 23 23.16 18.41 -1.38
CA PHE A 23 23.91 18.86 -2.56
C PHE A 23 23.80 20.37 -2.84
N LEU A 24 22.71 21.01 -2.39
CA LEU A 24 22.50 22.45 -2.53
C LEU A 24 23.46 23.28 -1.65
N VAL A 25 23.97 22.68 -0.56
CA VAL A 25 24.76 23.39 0.46
C VAL A 25 26.20 22.88 0.52
N HIS A 26 26.43 21.60 0.21
CA HIS A 26 27.74 20.96 0.34
C HIS A 26 28.09 20.12 -0.88
N ARG A 27 29.32 20.29 -1.39
CA ARG A 27 29.94 19.39 -2.38
C ARG A 27 31.38 19.09 -1.98
N SER A 28 31.78 17.82 -2.04
CA SER A 28 33.14 17.37 -1.76
C SER A 28 33.70 16.54 -2.93
N PRO A 29 34.23 17.19 -3.98
CA PRO A 29 34.60 16.52 -5.24
C PRO A 29 35.66 15.41 -5.11
N ARG A 30 36.48 15.46 -4.06
CA ARG A 30 37.54 14.47 -3.78
C ARG A 30 37.03 13.26 -3.00
N PHE A 31 35.90 13.36 -2.31
CA PHE A 31 35.43 12.30 -1.41
C PHE A 31 35.07 11.02 -2.14
N ALA A 32 34.39 11.12 -3.29
CA ALA A 32 33.99 9.96 -4.09
C ALA A 32 35.17 9.09 -4.57
N GLY A 33 36.34 9.71 -4.79
CA GLY A 33 37.57 9.02 -5.17
C GLY A 33 38.43 8.55 -3.98
N SER A 34 38.02 8.81 -2.73
CA SER A 34 38.75 8.37 -1.55
C SER A 34 38.42 6.93 -1.17
N LEU A 35 39.27 6.29 -0.35
CA LEU A 35 39.03 4.95 0.19
C LEU A 35 37.65 4.84 0.88
N TRP A 36 37.32 5.83 1.73
CA TRP A 36 36.04 5.86 2.43
C TRP A 36 34.85 6.03 1.49
N GLY A 37 34.99 6.88 0.47
CA GLY A 37 34.04 6.97 -0.63
C GLY A 37 33.83 5.60 -1.26
N GLY A 38 34.89 4.92 -1.67
CA GLY A 38 34.85 3.59 -2.28
C GLY A 38 34.15 2.54 -1.42
N VAL A 39 34.47 2.47 -0.12
CA VAL A 39 33.83 1.55 0.84
C VAL A 39 32.32 1.78 0.92
N LEU A 40 31.87 3.05 0.98
CA LEU A 40 30.45 3.39 0.96
C LEU A 40 29.78 2.98 -0.36
N GLY A 41 30.47 3.20 -1.49
CA GLY A 41 29.98 2.83 -2.82
C GLY A 41 29.80 1.31 -2.97
N VAL A 42 30.78 0.52 -2.55
CA VAL A 42 30.74 -0.95 -2.59
C VAL A 42 29.66 -1.47 -1.64
N THR A 43 29.66 -1.02 -0.39
CA THR A 43 28.67 -1.48 0.61
C THR A 43 27.25 -1.10 0.22
N GLY A 44 27.05 0.13 -0.27
CA GLY A 44 25.77 0.62 -0.76
C GLY A 44 25.27 -0.17 -1.97
N SER A 45 26.14 -0.44 -2.94
CA SER A 45 25.82 -1.24 -4.13
C SER A 45 25.46 -2.68 -3.76
N LEU A 46 26.19 -3.31 -2.84
CA LEU A 46 25.87 -4.65 -2.33
C LEU A 46 24.51 -4.69 -1.63
N LEU A 47 24.18 -3.69 -0.82
CA LEU A 47 22.85 -3.57 -0.21
C LEU A 47 21.76 -3.40 -1.28
N MET A 48 22.02 -2.62 -2.33
CA MET A 48 21.09 -2.44 -3.44
C MET A 48 20.84 -3.73 -4.24
N LEU A 49 21.69 -4.76 -4.15
CA LEU A 49 21.43 -6.08 -4.75
C LEU A 49 20.41 -6.90 -3.95
N VAL A 50 20.23 -6.65 -2.65
CA VAL A 50 19.28 -7.40 -1.81
C VAL A 50 17.84 -7.29 -2.34
N PRO A 51 17.33 -6.11 -2.75
CA PRO A 51 16.03 -6.00 -3.42
C PRO A 51 15.89 -6.83 -4.69
N LEU A 52 16.95 -6.96 -5.49
CA LEU A 52 16.98 -7.78 -6.70
C LEU A 52 16.91 -9.28 -6.36
N ILE A 53 17.66 -9.70 -5.34
CA ILE A 53 17.62 -11.08 -4.81
C ILE A 53 16.20 -11.40 -4.34
N TYR A 54 15.52 -10.48 -3.63
CA TYR A 54 14.12 -10.67 -3.22
C TYR A 54 13.21 -10.95 -4.43
N MET A 55 13.36 -10.19 -5.53
CA MET A 55 12.58 -10.42 -6.75
C MET A 55 12.86 -11.81 -7.35
N ALA A 56 14.12 -12.22 -7.43
CA ALA A 56 14.51 -13.54 -7.91
C ALA A 56 13.92 -14.67 -7.05
N VAL A 57 14.03 -14.57 -5.71
CA VAL A 57 13.44 -15.53 -4.76
C VAL A 57 11.92 -15.59 -4.94
N LYS A 58 11.26 -14.44 -5.10
CA LYS A 58 9.79 -14.38 -5.25
C LYS A 58 9.31 -15.01 -6.56
N ARG A 59 10.06 -14.87 -7.66
CA ARG A 59 9.64 -15.27 -9.01
C ARG A 59 10.05 -16.69 -9.39
N ILE A 60 11.18 -17.19 -8.86
CA ILE A 60 11.74 -18.49 -9.22
C ILE A 60 11.36 -19.54 -8.16
N LYS A 61 10.47 -20.48 -8.52
CA LYS A 61 9.93 -21.50 -7.59
C LYS A 61 11.00 -22.33 -6.88
N ARG A 62 12.09 -22.69 -7.57
CA ARG A 62 13.21 -23.48 -7.02
C ARG A 62 13.95 -22.72 -5.91
N ILE A 63 14.34 -21.48 -6.20
CA ILE A 63 15.02 -20.59 -5.24
C ILE A 63 14.10 -20.30 -4.06
N LYS A 64 12.83 -19.98 -4.33
CA LYS A 64 11.82 -19.76 -3.29
C LYS A 64 11.82 -20.90 -2.27
N LYS A 65 11.66 -22.15 -2.73
CA LYS A 65 11.58 -23.34 -1.87
C LYS A 65 12.83 -23.49 -1.00
N ALA A 66 14.02 -23.28 -1.58
CA ALA A 66 15.29 -23.36 -0.87
C ALA A 66 15.43 -22.26 0.19
N THR A 67 15.18 -21.00 -0.18
CA THR A 67 15.34 -19.86 0.73
C THR A 67 14.30 -19.87 1.84
N THR A 68 13.04 -20.24 1.56
CA THR A 68 11.99 -20.28 2.57
C THR A 68 12.17 -21.35 3.65
N LYS A 69 13.12 -22.29 3.46
CA LYS A 69 13.53 -23.23 4.51
C LYS A 69 14.28 -22.52 5.65
N TYR A 70 15.01 -21.45 5.33
CA TYR A 70 15.86 -20.73 6.28
C TYR A 70 15.27 -19.38 6.70
N VAL A 71 14.61 -18.67 5.77
CA VAL A 71 14.15 -17.30 5.99
C VAL A 71 12.71 -17.14 5.52
N SER A 72 11.84 -16.58 6.39
CA SER A 72 10.44 -16.34 6.04
C SER A 72 10.29 -15.28 4.92
N MET A 73 9.23 -15.39 4.11
CA MET A 73 8.91 -14.37 3.09
C MET A 73 8.69 -12.97 3.67
N ARG A 74 8.27 -12.89 4.93
CA ARG A 74 8.08 -11.62 5.64
C ARG A 74 9.43 -10.96 5.95
N THR A 75 10.41 -11.75 6.39
CA THR A 75 11.77 -11.28 6.68
C THR A 75 12.47 -10.82 5.40
N LEU A 76 12.37 -11.59 4.32
CA LEU A 76 12.94 -11.21 3.02
C LEU A 76 12.37 -9.89 2.49
N LEU A 77 11.08 -9.63 2.72
CA LEU A 77 10.45 -8.37 2.37
C LEU A 77 10.93 -7.20 3.25
N ALA A 78 11.16 -7.45 4.54
CA ALA A 78 11.75 -6.45 5.43
C ALA A 78 13.17 -6.10 4.96
N TRP A 79 13.99 -7.10 4.63
CA TRP A 79 15.33 -6.88 4.05
C TRP A 79 15.28 -6.11 2.74
N HIS A 80 14.34 -6.42 1.84
CA HIS A 80 14.13 -5.65 0.61
C HIS A 80 13.86 -4.17 0.89
N VAL A 81 12.97 -3.85 1.86
CA VAL A 81 12.66 -2.46 2.22
C VAL A 81 13.86 -1.76 2.85
N TYR A 82 14.48 -2.36 3.87
CA TYR A 82 15.60 -1.72 4.57
C TYR A 82 16.84 -1.58 3.69
N ALA A 83 17.25 -2.64 2.98
CA ALA A 83 18.41 -2.57 2.08
C ALA A 83 18.12 -1.68 0.87
N GLY A 84 16.86 -1.64 0.40
CA GLY A 84 16.40 -0.75 -0.65
C GLY A 84 16.41 0.73 -0.28
N ILE A 85 16.50 1.10 1.00
CA ILE A 85 16.64 2.51 1.44
C ILE A 85 18.08 2.79 1.94
N LEU A 86 18.64 1.90 2.75
CA LEU A 86 20.00 2.06 3.28
C LEU A 86 21.07 2.02 2.19
N GLY A 87 20.94 1.14 1.19
CA GLY A 87 21.86 1.07 0.05
C GLY A 87 21.95 2.42 -0.68
N PRO A 88 20.82 3.01 -1.11
CA PRO A 88 20.75 4.35 -1.69
C PRO A 88 21.32 5.45 -0.82
N ILE A 89 21.10 5.43 0.51
CA ILE A 89 21.72 6.39 1.43
C ILE A 89 23.25 6.32 1.33
N LEU A 90 23.83 5.11 1.39
CA LEU A 90 25.28 4.95 1.29
C LEU A 90 25.82 5.36 -0.09
N VAL A 91 25.11 5.05 -1.18
CA VAL A 91 25.51 5.45 -2.54
C VAL A 91 25.41 6.97 -2.74
N LEU A 92 24.40 7.63 -2.15
CA LEU A 92 24.32 9.09 -2.14
C LEU A 92 25.51 9.72 -1.42
N LEU A 93 25.88 9.18 -0.24
CA LEU A 93 27.05 9.64 0.49
C LEU A 93 28.36 9.37 -0.29
N HIS A 94 28.48 8.21 -0.94
CA HIS A 94 29.60 7.87 -1.82
C HIS A 94 29.81 8.94 -2.91
N SER A 95 28.74 9.50 -3.48
CA SER A 95 28.85 10.53 -4.52
C SER A 95 29.56 11.80 -4.05
N GLY A 96 29.63 12.06 -2.74
CA GLY A 96 30.18 13.31 -2.18
C GLY A 96 29.47 14.55 -2.71
N HIS A 97 28.20 14.40 -3.14
CA HIS A 97 27.45 15.47 -3.82
C HIS A 97 28.16 15.98 -5.08
N LYS A 98 28.83 15.09 -5.82
CA LYS A 98 29.44 15.36 -7.11
C LYS A 98 28.57 14.80 -8.24
N PHE A 99 27.85 15.67 -8.94
CA PHE A 99 26.94 15.32 -10.04
C PHE A 99 27.40 15.92 -11.37
N ASP A 100 28.66 15.67 -11.75
CA ASP A 100 29.24 16.25 -12.97
C ASP A 100 29.02 15.37 -14.21
N SER A 101 28.67 14.10 -14.03
CA SER A 101 28.45 13.16 -15.12
C SER A 101 26.97 12.88 -15.35
N VAL A 102 26.58 12.79 -16.63
CA VAL A 102 25.21 12.42 -17.04
C VAL A 102 24.81 11.07 -16.43
N LEU A 103 25.74 10.12 -16.39
CA LEU A 103 25.52 8.82 -15.77
C LEU A 103 25.26 8.92 -14.27
N GLY A 104 26.05 9.71 -13.54
CA GLY A 104 25.86 9.91 -12.10
C GLY A 104 24.51 10.57 -11.80
N ILE A 105 24.16 11.63 -12.54
CA ILE A 105 22.86 12.30 -12.41
C ILE A 105 21.70 11.32 -12.69
N ALA A 106 21.77 10.58 -13.80
CA ALA A 106 20.75 9.62 -14.18
C ALA A 106 20.61 8.49 -13.15
N LEU A 107 21.72 7.95 -12.65
CA LEU A 107 21.74 6.90 -11.63
C LEU A 107 21.14 7.39 -10.32
N THR A 108 21.51 8.58 -9.85
CA THR A 108 20.95 9.18 -8.64
C THR A 108 19.46 9.47 -8.79
N ALA A 109 19.04 10.09 -9.89
CA ALA A 109 17.62 10.36 -10.16
C ALA A 109 16.80 9.06 -10.20
N MET A 110 17.29 8.04 -10.91
CA MET A 110 16.62 6.74 -10.98
C MET A 110 16.56 6.07 -9.60
N THR A 111 17.63 6.17 -8.81
CA THR A 111 17.66 5.65 -7.44
C THR A 111 16.55 6.27 -6.60
N LEU A 112 16.44 7.60 -6.58
CA LEU A 112 15.39 8.31 -5.85
C LEU A 112 13.99 7.91 -6.31
N ILE A 113 13.77 7.87 -7.63
CA ILE A 113 12.48 7.48 -8.22
C ILE A 113 12.10 6.06 -7.79
N VAL A 114 13.02 5.11 -7.85
CA VAL A 114 12.78 3.71 -7.44
C VAL A 114 12.45 3.63 -5.95
N VAL A 115 13.23 4.27 -5.08
CA VAL A 115 13.00 4.22 -3.63
C VAL A 115 11.66 4.84 -3.26
N VAL A 116 11.36 6.04 -3.76
CA VAL A 116 10.09 6.73 -3.50
C VAL A 116 8.93 5.91 -4.06
N SER A 117 9.05 5.38 -5.28
CA SER A 117 8.03 4.52 -5.89
C SER A 117 7.76 3.26 -5.06
N GLY A 118 8.82 2.63 -4.55
CA GLY A 118 8.74 1.45 -3.68
C GLY A 118 8.08 1.76 -2.35
N PHE A 119 8.45 2.89 -1.72
CA PHE A 119 7.86 3.37 -0.47
C PHE A 119 6.35 3.61 -0.62
N VAL A 120 5.94 4.36 -1.66
CA VAL A 120 4.53 4.61 -1.98
C VAL A 120 3.77 3.30 -2.22
N GLY A 121 4.34 2.39 -3.02
CA GLY A 121 3.74 1.09 -3.30
C GLY A 121 3.58 0.21 -2.05
N ARG A 122 4.55 0.23 -1.13
CA ARG A 122 4.53 -0.58 0.09
C ARG A 122 3.57 -0.04 1.15
N TYR A 123 3.58 1.27 1.40
CA TYR A 123 2.89 1.84 2.55
C TYR A 123 1.57 2.51 2.19
N LEU A 124 1.54 3.34 1.15
CA LEU A 124 0.30 4.05 0.78
C LEU A 124 -0.68 3.07 0.14
N MET A 125 -0.23 2.28 -0.84
CA MET A 125 -1.14 1.37 -1.55
C MET A 125 -1.65 0.21 -0.69
N ASN A 126 -0.82 -0.26 0.25
CA ASN A 126 -1.21 -1.33 1.15
C ASN A 126 -2.23 -0.86 2.20
N GLN A 127 -2.20 0.41 2.61
CA GLN A 127 -3.21 1.01 3.49
C GLN A 127 -4.59 1.00 2.81
N PHE A 128 -4.69 1.54 1.60
CA PHE A 128 -5.92 1.48 0.81
C PHE A 128 -6.43 0.04 0.62
N SER A 129 -5.52 -0.91 0.40
CA SER A 129 -5.89 -2.32 0.28
C SER A 129 -6.42 -2.93 1.59
N GLN A 130 -5.98 -2.43 2.75
CA GLN A 130 -6.47 -2.85 4.07
C GLN A 130 -7.84 -2.25 4.36
N GLU A 131 -7.98 -0.95 4.18
CA GLU A 131 -9.24 -0.22 4.36
C GLU A 131 -10.39 -0.87 3.56
N ILE A 132 -10.10 -1.36 2.37
CA ILE A 132 -11.13 -1.98 1.53
C ILE A 132 -11.46 -3.40 1.96
N ARG A 133 -10.49 -4.14 2.49
CA ARG A 133 -10.79 -5.43 3.11
C ARG A 133 -11.69 -5.24 4.33
N GLU A 134 -11.47 -4.18 5.11
CA GLU A 134 -12.32 -3.81 6.24
C GLU A 134 -13.73 -3.42 5.77
N LYS A 135 -13.86 -2.56 4.76
CA LYS A 135 -15.17 -2.22 4.16
C LYS A 135 -15.92 -3.44 3.63
N LYS A 136 -15.22 -4.38 2.98
CA LYS A 136 -15.82 -5.64 2.51
C LYS A 136 -16.29 -6.54 3.67
N ALA A 137 -15.52 -6.59 4.75
CA ALA A 137 -15.92 -7.33 5.96
C ALA A 137 -17.16 -6.72 6.61
N ILE A 138 -17.22 -5.38 6.68
CA ILE A 138 -18.40 -4.62 7.14
C ILE A 138 -19.61 -4.93 6.25
N LEU A 139 -19.47 -4.86 4.93
CA LEU A 139 -20.55 -5.20 3.99
C LEU A 139 -21.07 -6.62 4.19
N THR A 140 -20.17 -7.58 4.43
CA THR A 140 -20.54 -8.98 4.66
C THR A 140 -21.34 -9.12 5.96
N ASN A 141 -20.95 -8.41 7.01
CA ASN A 141 -21.67 -8.38 8.28
C ASN A 141 -23.06 -7.72 8.14
N LEU A 142 -23.13 -6.55 7.50
CA LEU A 142 -24.39 -5.85 7.22
C LEU A 142 -25.37 -6.72 6.44
N ASN A 143 -24.90 -7.41 5.40
CA ASN A 143 -25.72 -8.36 4.64
C ASN A 143 -26.22 -9.52 5.49
N ALA A 144 -25.38 -10.07 6.38
CA ALA A 144 -25.81 -11.13 7.29
C ALA A 144 -26.88 -10.65 8.29
N VAL A 145 -26.73 -9.45 8.86
CA VAL A 145 -27.71 -8.84 9.77
C VAL A 145 -29.02 -8.54 9.03
N TYR A 146 -28.94 -8.02 7.79
CA TYR A 146 -30.11 -7.78 6.96
C TYR A 146 -30.88 -9.08 6.69
N GLN A 147 -30.18 -10.15 6.29
CA GLN A 147 -30.79 -11.45 6.02
C GLN A 147 -31.46 -12.03 7.28
N GLN A 148 -30.83 -11.91 8.44
CA GLN A 148 -31.44 -12.34 9.72
C GLN A 148 -32.70 -11.53 10.05
N ALA A 149 -32.66 -10.21 9.88
CA ALA A 149 -33.81 -9.34 10.11
C ALA A 149 -34.98 -9.63 9.13
N ALA A 150 -34.65 -9.87 7.85
CA ALA A 150 -35.63 -10.25 6.84
C ALA A 150 -36.24 -11.63 7.11
N ALA A 151 -35.43 -12.60 7.53
CA ALA A 151 -35.90 -13.94 7.90
C ALA A 151 -36.83 -13.90 9.12
N ALA A 152 -36.48 -13.14 10.16
CA ALA A 152 -37.31 -12.96 11.36
C ALA A 152 -38.69 -12.34 11.02
N LEU A 153 -38.74 -11.40 10.09
CA LEU A 153 -40.01 -10.83 9.60
C LEU A 153 -40.84 -11.84 8.79
N SER A 154 -40.19 -12.70 8.00
CA SER A 154 -40.89 -13.70 7.18
C SER A 154 -41.49 -14.85 7.98
N GLN A 155 -40.93 -15.15 9.17
CA GLN A 155 -41.45 -16.18 10.07
C GLN A 155 -42.66 -15.70 10.88
N ASP A 156 -42.91 -14.38 10.93
CA ASP A 156 -44.03 -13.79 11.64
C ASP A 156 -45.20 -13.49 10.68
N SER A 157 -45.94 -14.55 10.35
CA SER A 157 -47.03 -14.56 9.35
C SER A 157 -48.09 -13.47 9.55
N GLY A 158 -48.29 -12.99 10.79
CA GLY A 158 -49.21 -11.89 11.11
C GLY A 158 -48.70 -10.50 10.78
N ARG A 159 -47.37 -10.32 10.64
CA ARG A 159 -46.72 -9.01 10.41
C ARG A 159 -46.33 -8.78 8.94
N ALA A 160 -46.22 -9.83 8.13
CA ALA A 160 -46.08 -9.73 6.67
C ALA A 160 -47.28 -9.00 6.00
N ALA A 161 -48.47 -9.06 6.62
CA ALA A 161 -49.66 -8.33 6.16
C ALA A 161 -49.53 -6.80 6.32
N LEU A 162 -48.73 -6.31 7.28
CA LEU A 162 -48.47 -4.87 7.49
C LEU A 162 -47.45 -4.29 6.48
N LEU A 163 -46.71 -5.15 5.80
CA LEU A 163 -45.76 -4.77 4.74
C LEU A 163 -46.39 -4.89 3.33
N GLN A 164 -47.72 -4.88 3.22
CA GLN A 164 -48.33 -4.70 1.89
C GLN A 164 -47.91 -3.33 1.33
N PRO A 165 -47.24 -3.29 0.17
CA PRO A 165 -46.88 -2.04 -0.45
C PRO A 165 -48.19 -1.38 -0.87
N TYR A 166 -48.56 -0.26 -0.23
CA TYR A 166 -49.64 0.59 -0.72
C TYR A 166 -49.31 0.99 -2.17
N THR A 167 -49.98 0.36 -3.13
CA THR A 167 -49.64 0.34 -4.56
C THR A 167 -50.05 1.60 -5.32
N GLY A 168 -50.24 2.74 -4.64
CA GLY A 168 -50.70 3.98 -5.26
C GLY A 168 -50.05 5.26 -4.71
N PHE A 169 -49.88 6.26 -5.58
CA PHE A 169 -49.34 7.59 -5.25
C PHE A 169 -50.11 8.28 -4.11
N VAL A 170 -51.45 8.16 -4.12
CA VAL A 170 -52.34 8.69 -3.07
C VAL A 170 -52.17 7.92 -1.76
N GLY A 171 -52.02 6.59 -1.82
CA GLY A 171 -51.80 5.74 -0.65
C GLY A 171 -50.49 6.07 0.06
N ARG A 172 -49.42 6.44 -0.67
CA ARG A 172 -48.16 6.90 -0.08
C ARG A 172 -48.27 8.25 0.64
N LEU A 173 -49.01 9.20 0.08
CA LEU A 173 -49.20 10.52 0.70
C LEU A 173 -50.07 10.42 1.96
N VAL A 174 -51.13 9.61 1.93
CA VAL A 174 -52.01 9.38 3.10
C VAL A 174 -51.26 8.58 4.18
N ALA A 175 -50.47 7.57 3.81
CA ALA A 175 -49.64 6.83 4.76
C ALA A 175 -48.64 7.76 5.47
N SER A 176 -48.01 8.72 4.77
CA SER A 176 -47.11 9.67 5.43
C SER A 176 -47.79 10.61 6.44
N LEU A 177 -49.11 10.79 6.35
CA LEU A 177 -49.91 11.57 7.31
C LEU A 177 -50.45 10.73 8.47
N PHE A 178 -50.60 9.41 8.27
CA PHE A 178 -51.16 8.47 9.26
C PHE A 178 -50.15 7.55 9.94
N VAL A 179 -48.89 7.48 9.47
CA VAL A 179 -47.77 6.86 10.20
C VAL A 179 -47.35 7.82 11.32
N ARG A 180 -48.21 7.94 12.33
CA ARG A 180 -47.83 8.27 13.69
C ARG A 180 -47.29 6.99 14.32
N ASP A 181 -46.11 7.08 14.92
CA ASP A 181 -45.38 6.00 15.57
C ASP A 181 -46.29 5.00 16.32
N PRO A 182 -46.48 3.77 15.80
CA PRO A 182 -47.03 2.67 16.61
C PRO A 182 -46.03 2.19 17.68
N VAL A 183 -44.84 2.81 17.75
CA VAL A 183 -43.76 2.53 18.70
C VAL A 183 -44.22 2.75 20.15
N THR A 184 -45.20 3.62 20.39
CA THR A 184 -45.64 3.95 21.76
C THR A 184 -46.55 2.88 22.39
N GLU A 185 -47.28 2.08 21.61
CA GLU A 185 -48.19 1.05 22.15
C GLU A 185 -47.53 -0.34 22.23
N ALA A 186 -46.67 -0.70 21.27
CA ALA A 186 -45.96 -1.99 21.27
C ALA A 186 -44.88 -2.11 22.37
N SER A 187 -44.52 -1.00 23.02
CA SER A 187 -43.57 -0.96 24.14
C SER A 187 -44.13 -1.57 25.44
N ARG A 188 -45.43 -1.91 25.50
CA ARG A 188 -46.07 -2.51 26.69
C ARG A 188 -45.98 -4.04 26.78
N GLU A 189 -45.63 -4.75 25.71
CA GLU A 189 -45.68 -6.23 25.69
C GLU A 189 -44.32 -6.94 25.50
N GLY A 190 -43.19 -6.23 25.58
CA GLY A 190 -41.87 -6.88 25.53
C GLY A 190 -41.52 -7.55 24.19
N VAL A 191 -42.31 -7.31 23.15
CA VAL A 191 -42.05 -7.81 21.81
C VAL A 191 -41.02 -6.93 21.14
N THR A 192 -39.86 -7.50 20.79
CA THR A 192 -38.80 -6.82 20.06
C THR A 192 -39.25 -6.55 18.61
N VAL A 193 -39.97 -5.46 18.40
CA VAL A 193 -40.39 -4.99 17.08
C VAL A 193 -39.12 -4.71 16.26
N ILE A 194 -38.79 -5.58 15.30
CA ILE A 194 -37.83 -5.24 14.25
C ILE A 194 -38.54 -4.22 13.34
N SER A 195 -38.36 -2.93 13.67
CA SER A 195 -39.01 -1.83 12.96
C SER A 195 -38.62 -1.83 11.47
N PRO A 196 -39.57 -1.64 10.53
CA PRO A 196 -39.29 -1.46 9.10
C PRO A 196 -38.24 -0.37 8.83
N VAL A 197 -38.19 0.65 9.68
CA VAL A 197 -37.19 1.73 9.66
C VAL A 197 -35.78 1.17 9.87
N LYS A 198 -35.62 0.13 10.69
CA LYS A 198 -34.33 -0.53 10.93
C LYS A 198 -33.82 -1.26 9.69
N LEU A 199 -34.70 -1.92 8.94
CA LEU A 199 -34.31 -2.56 7.67
C LEU A 199 -33.96 -1.55 6.59
N LEU A 200 -34.71 -0.44 6.50
CA LEU A 200 -34.39 0.64 5.57
C LEU A 200 -32.98 1.19 5.87
N ARG A 201 -32.68 1.50 7.13
CA ARG A 201 -31.35 1.97 7.56
C ARG A 201 -30.22 0.98 7.25
N ILE A 202 -30.46 -0.32 7.45
CA ILE A 202 -29.46 -1.35 7.10
C ILE A 202 -29.26 -1.40 5.57
N SER A 203 -30.34 -1.29 4.78
CA SER A 203 -30.24 -1.27 3.32
C SER A 203 -29.52 -0.04 2.78
N GLU A 204 -29.76 1.14 3.37
CA GLU A 204 -29.03 2.38 3.07
C GLU A 204 -27.54 2.22 3.39
N ALA A 205 -27.22 1.70 4.58
CA ALA A 205 -25.82 1.43 4.98
C ALA A 205 -25.12 0.40 4.06
N ILE A 206 -25.85 -0.61 3.58
CA ILE A 206 -25.34 -1.55 2.57
C ILE A 206 -25.02 -0.81 1.27
N ALA A 207 -25.96 0.00 0.77
CA ALA A 207 -25.79 0.75 -0.48
C ALA A 207 -24.61 1.73 -0.40
N ASP A 208 -24.44 2.45 0.72
CA ASP A 208 -23.32 3.36 0.94
C ASP A 208 -21.97 2.64 0.92
N VAL A 209 -21.89 1.49 1.60
CA VAL A 209 -20.65 0.69 1.66
C VAL A 209 -20.36 0.05 0.30
N GLU A 210 -21.36 -0.46 -0.41
CA GLU A 210 -21.20 -0.97 -1.77
C GLU A 210 -20.73 0.10 -2.74
N TYR A 211 -21.31 1.31 -2.67
CA TYR A 211 -20.87 2.45 -3.47
C TYR A 211 -19.40 2.80 -3.16
N ALA A 212 -19.01 2.83 -1.89
CA ALA A 212 -17.63 3.06 -1.47
C ALA A 212 -16.67 1.96 -1.96
N ILE A 213 -17.11 0.71 -2.05
CA ILE A 213 -16.31 -0.42 -2.57
C ILE A 213 -16.21 -0.39 -4.10
N LYS A 214 -17.28 -0.02 -4.81
CA LYS A 214 -17.34 -0.06 -6.28
C LYS A 214 -16.26 0.81 -6.94
N THR A 215 -15.99 1.97 -6.35
CA THR A 215 -14.91 2.89 -6.79
C THR A 215 -13.51 2.25 -6.71
N HIS A 216 -13.35 1.16 -5.95
CA HIS A 216 -12.06 0.55 -5.65
C HIS A 216 -11.55 -0.49 -6.68
N GLU A 217 -12.38 -0.97 -7.61
CA GLU A 217 -11.88 -1.90 -8.64
C GLU A 217 -10.79 -1.28 -9.54
N HIS A 218 -10.86 0.04 -9.71
CA HIS A 218 -9.84 0.82 -10.39
C HIS A 218 -8.51 0.78 -9.63
N PHE A 219 -8.56 0.80 -8.31
CA PHE A 219 -7.38 0.80 -7.46
C PHE A 219 -6.57 -0.50 -7.55
N LYS A 220 -7.25 -1.66 -7.56
CA LYS A 220 -6.57 -2.97 -7.71
C LYS A 220 -5.85 -3.09 -9.05
N ARG A 221 -6.48 -2.61 -10.14
CA ARG A 221 -5.88 -2.57 -11.47
C ARG A 221 -4.69 -1.61 -11.50
N TRP A 222 -4.83 -0.44 -10.90
CA TRP A 222 -3.78 0.55 -10.80
C TRP A 222 -2.58 0.05 -9.97
N PHE A 223 -2.82 -0.63 -8.84
CA PHE A 223 -1.78 -1.27 -8.03
C PHE A 223 -0.98 -2.30 -8.81
N GLY A 224 -1.65 -3.13 -9.62
CA GLY A 224 -0.98 -4.09 -10.50
C GLY A 224 -0.09 -3.40 -11.55
N LYS A 225 -0.55 -2.29 -12.14
CA LYS A 225 0.24 -1.48 -13.09
C LYS A 225 1.41 -0.79 -12.38
N TRP A 226 1.20 -0.24 -11.19
CA TRP A 226 2.23 0.40 -10.37
C TRP A 226 3.35 -0.57 -10.03
N LEU A 227 3.01 -1.80 -9.61
CA LEU A 227 4.00 -2.82 -9.30
C LEU A 227 4.84 -3.17 -10.54
N LYS A 228 4.21 -3.31 -11.72
CA LYS A 228 4.94 -3.53 -12.98
C LYS A 228 5.86 -2.36 -13.30
N PHE A 229 5.36 -1.13 -13.17
CA PHE A 229 6.15 0.08 -13.37
C PHE A 229 7.38 0.10 -12.45
N HIS A 230 7.19 -0.12 -11.13
CA HIS A 230 8.28 -0.18 -10.16
C HIS A 230 9.34 -1.23 -10.51
N ILE A 231 8.91 -2.41 -10.99
CA ILE A 231 9.83 -3.46 -11.44
C ILE A 231 10.63 -2.99 -12.67
N VAL A 232 9.98 -2.36 -13.65
CA VAL A 232 10.63 -1.85 -14.87
C VAL A 232 11.68 -0.80 -14.54
N ILE A 233 11.35 0.21 -13.74
CA ILE A 233 12.31 1.24 -13.33
C ILE A 233 13.46 0.66 -12.50
N SER A 234 13.20 -0.37 -11.69
CA SER A 234 14.26 -1.09 -10.96
C SER A 234 15.24 -1.79 -11.90
N PHE A 235 14.77 -2.39 -13.01
CA PHE A 235 15.68 -2.97 -14.00
C PHE A 235 16.54 -1.91 -14.69
N VAL A 236 15.96 -0.75 -15.01
CA VAL A 236 16.73 0.37 -15.57
C VAL A 236 17.80 0.84 -14.57
N LEU A 237 17.44 0.96 -13.28
CA LEU A 237 18.38 1.30 -12.21
C LEU A 237 19.57 0.33 -12.17
N TYR A 238 19.31 -0.98 -12.17
CA TYR A 238 20.38 -1.98 -12.15
C TYR A 238 21.25 -1.96 -13.40
N GLY A 239 20.67 -1.67 -14.56
CA GLY A 239 21.44 -1.46 -15.80
C GLY A 239 22.39 -0.27 -15.70
N LEU A 240 21.90 0.88 -15.20
CA LEU A 240 22.72 2.07 -14.96
C LEU A 240 23.80 1.80 -13.91
N MET A 241 23.47 1.07 -12.85
CA MET A 241 24.42 0.70 -11.78
C MET A 241 25.53 -0.19 -12.32
N ALA A 242 25.20 -1.21 -13.13
CA ALA A 242 26.18 -2.08 -13.76
C ALA A 242 27.10 -1.31 -14.71
N LEU A 243 26.54 -0.38 -15.49
CA LEU A 243 27.31 0.51 -16.35
C LEU A 243 28.24 1.39 -15.52
N HIS A 244 27.75 2.01 -14.45
CA HIS A 244 28.58 2.83 -13.55
C HIS A 244 29.76 2.07 -12.95
N ILE A 245 29.51 0.85 -12.44
CA ILE A 245 30.57 -0.02 -11.91
C ILE A 245 31.56 -0.42 -13.03
N GLY A 246 31.06 -0.76 -14.22
CA GLY A 246 31.89 -1.10 -15.37
C GLY A 246 32.82 0.04 -15.80
N PHE A 247 32.32 1.27 -15.85
CA PHE A 247 33.13 2.46 -16.12
C PHE A 247 34.17 2.70 -15.02
N ALA A 248 33.80 2.53 -13.75
CA ALA A 248 34.74 2.67 -12.63
C ALA A 248 35.90 1.66 -12.70
N ILE A 249 35.62 0.43 -13.15
CA ILE A 249 36.66 -0.60 -13.34
C ILE A 249 37.51 -0.29 -14.58
N TYR A 250 36.89 0.08 -15.70
CA TYR A 250 37.58 0.33 -16.97
C TYR A 250 38.56 1.51 -16.90
N PHE A 251 38.15 2.62 -16.27
CA PHE A 251 38.98 3.82 -16.12
C PHE A 251 39.94 3.76 -14.91
N GLY A 252 40.00 2.63 -14.21
CA GLY A 252 40.83 2.43 -13.03
C GLY A 252 40.16 2.93 -11.73
N LEU A 253 40.28 2.14 -10.67
CA LEU A 253 39.82 2.51 -9.34
C LEU A 253 40.75 3.58 -8.76
N ARG A 254 40.32 4.84 -8.88
CA ARG A 254 41.08 6.07 -8.52
C ARG A 254 41.49 6.18 -7.04
N TRP A 255 41.15 5.23 -6.19
CA TRP A 255 41.53 5.21 -4.76
C TRP A 255 42.74 4.33 -4.44
N PHE A 256 43.28 3.61 -5.43
CA PHE A 256 44.56 2.88 -5.29
C PHE A 256 45.78 3.77 -5.58
N GLU A 257 45.54 5.00 -6.03
CA GLU A 257 46.55 6.04 -6.28
C GLU A 257 46.73 6.98 -5.09
#